data_AF-A0A951FCA8-F1
#
_entry.id   AF-A0A951FCA8-F1
#
_cell.length_a   1.000
_cell.length_b   1.000
_cell.length_c   1.000
_cell.angle_alpha   90.00
_cell.angle_beta   90.00
_cell.angle_gamma   90.00
#
_symmetry.space_group_name_H-M   'P 1'
#
loop_
_entity.id
_entity.type
_entity.pdbx_description
1 polymer ?
#
loop_
_entity_poly.entity_id
_entity_poly.type
_entity_poly.pdbx_seq_one_letter_code
_entity_poly.pdbx_strand_id
1 'polypeptide(L)' 'MDMLIKEITERTGISESQARDAVQMVANYIKTQLPEPIAAQVDSMLGGQGGAQGGQDLGGQAQQVLGNLGGMFNKQ' A
#
# COMPACT_ATOMS: atom_id res chain seq x y z
N MET A 1 1.29 7.68 1.77
CA MET A 1 1.79 7.59 3.17
C MET A 1 1.61 8.91 3.93
N ASP A 2 1.90 10.04 3.29
CA ASP A 2 1.91 11.37 3.95
C ASP A 2 0.54 11.84 4.45
N MET A 3 -0.56 11.52 3.76
CA MET A 3 -1.91 11.84 4.24
C MET A 3 -2.25 11.11 5.55
N LEU A 4 -1.84 9.83 5.67
CA LEU A 4 -2.08 9.01 6.85
C LEU A 4 -1.24 9.51 8.04
N ILE A 5 0.01 9.88 7.78
CA ILE A 5 0.90 10.50 8.76
C ILE A 5 0.28 11.80 9.26
N LYS A 6 -0.15 12.69 8.34
CA LYS A 6 -0.78 13.96 8.68
C LYS A 6 -2.03 13.76 9.56
N GLU A 7 -2.90 12.82 9.18
CA GLU A 7 -4.12 12.54 9.95
C GLU A 7 -3.81 12.01 11.35
N ILE A 8 -2.79 11.16 11.49
CA ILE A 8 -2.34 10.66 12.80
C ILE A 8 -1.76 11.80 13.63
N THR A 9 -0.90 12.65 13.06
CA THR A 9 -0.32 13.79 13.78
C THR A 9 -1.39 14.79 14.23
N GLU A 10 -2.40 15.06 13.40
CA GLU A 10 -3.50 15.98 13.72
C GLU A 10 -4.41 15.42 14.83
N ARG A 11 -4.65 14.10 14.85
CA ARG A 11 -5.53 13.46 15.84
C ARG A 11 -4.86 13.11 17.16
N THR A 12 -3.56 12.85 17.15
CA THR A 12 -2.82 12.34 18.32
C THR A 12 -1.81 13.33 18.89
N GLY A 13 -1.46 14.37 18.14
CA GLY A 13 -0.49 15.39 18.55
C GLY A 13 0.97 14.90 18.56
N ILE A 14 1.25 13.71 18.04
CA ILE A 14 2.62 13.17 17.94
C ILE A 14 3.37 13.79 16.76
N SER A 15 4.71 13.69 16.78
CA SER A 15 5.55 14.16 15.68
C SER A 15 5.38 13.30 14.41
N GLU A 16 5.61 13.86 13.22
CA GLU A 16 5.53 13.11 11.96
C GLU A 16 6.46 11.89 11.91
N SER A 17 7.62 11.97 12.58
CA SER A 17 8.53 10.83 12.72
C SER A 17 7.87 9.69 13.50
N GLN A 18 7.27 9.99 14.66
CA GLN A 18 6.56 8.99 15.46
C GLN A 18 5.32 8.43 14.73
N ALA A 19 4.64 9.26 13.95
CA ALA A 19 3.52 8.82 13.13
C ALA A 19 3.97 7.88 12.00
N ARG A 20 5.11 8.12 11.35
CA ARG A 20 5.71 7.18 10.39
C ARG A 20 6.00 5.83 11.03
N ASP A 21 6.62 5.84 12.21
CA ASP A 21 6.96 4.62 12.95
C ASP A 21 5.69 3.84 13.35
N ALA A 22 4.64 4.54 13.78
CA ALA A 22 3.34 3.93 14.09
C ALA A 22 2.70 3.27 12.86
N VAL A 23 2.72 3.94 11.70
CA VAL A 23 2.19 3.39 10.44
C VAL A 23 2.99 2.15 10.02
N GLN A 24 4.31 2.17 10.14
CA GLN A 24 5.16 1.02 9.83
C GLN A 24 4.90 -0.16 10.78
N MET A 25 4.72 0.10 12.08
CA MET A 25 4.39 -0.94 13.05
C MET A 25 3.06 -1.62 12.70
N VAL A 26 2.02 -0.84 12.37
CA VAL A 26 0.70 -1.37 11.99
C VAL A 26 0.78 -2.12 10.66
N ALA A 27 1.51 -1.59 9.68
CA ALA A 27 1.73 -2.29 8.40
C ALA A 27 2.42 -3.64 8.62
N ASN A 28 3.47 -3.70 9.45
CA ASN A 28 4.16 -4.94 9.78
C ASN A 28 3.24 -5.92 10.53
N TYR A 29 2.44 -5.44 11.48
CA TYR A 29 1.45 -6.28 12.17
C TYR A 29 0.44 -6.88 11.20
N ILE A 30 -0.11 -6.06 10.29
CA ILE A 30 -1.04 -6.52 9.26
C ILE A 30 -0.38 -7.55 8.34
N LYS A 31 0.88 -7.35 7.93
CA LYS A 31 1.64 -8.35 7.15
C LYS A 31 1.81 -9.68 7.88
N THR A 32 1.99 -9.66 9.20
CA THR A 32 2.09 -10.90 9.99
C THR A 32 0.77 -11.64 10.14
N GLN A 33 -0.36 -10.93 10.02
CA GLN A 33 -1.71 -11.50 10.15
C GLN A 33 -2.36 -11.85 8.81
N LEU A 34 -1.87 -11.27 7.70
CA LEU A 34 -2.37 -11.52 6.36
C LEU A 34 -1.51 -12.58 5.64
N PRO A 35 -2.12 -13.58 4.98
CA PRO A 35 -1.40 -14.51 4.11
C PRO A 35 -0.56 -13.74 3.06
N GLU A 36 0.63 -14.25 2.75
CA GLU A 36 1.59 -13.66 1.80
C GLU A 36 0.99 -13.00 0.54
N PRO A 37 0.00 -13.59 -0.18
CA PRO A 37 -0.59 -12.96 -1.36
C PRO A 37 -1.26 -11.60 -1.10
N ILE A 38 -1.78 -11.36 0.11
CA ILE A 38 -2.42 -10.09 0.47
C ILE A 38 -1.38 -9.10 1.01
N ALA A 39 -0.38 -9.58 1.74
CA ALA A 39 0.74 -8.75 2.22
C ALA A 39 1.47 -8.06 1.06
N ALA A 40 1.72 -8.79 -0.04
CA ALA A 40 2.34 -8.24 -1.25
C ALA A 40 1.49 -7.14 -1.92
N GLN A 41 0.17 -7.24 -1.87
CA GLN A 41 -0.74 -6.21 -2.39
C GLN A 41 -0.73 -4.95 -1.51
N VAL A 42 -0.75 -5.13 -0.19
CA VAL A 42 -0.68 -4.02 0.78
C VAL A 42 0.66 -3.27 0.66
N ASP A 43 1.77 -3.98 0.50
CA ASP A 43 3.07 -3.35 0.24
C ASP A 43 3.12 -2.62 -1.09
N SER A 44 2.49 -3.17 -2.13
CA SER A 44 2.39 -2.50 -3.43
C SER A 44 1.57 -1.21 -3.36
N MET A 45 0.52 -1.19 -2.52
CA MET A 45 -0.32 0.00 -2.30
C MET A 45 0.35 1.03 -1.39
N LEU A 46 0.99 0.60 -0.30
CA LEU A 46 1.70 1.48 0.65
C LEU A 46 2.98 2.04 0.05
N GLY A 47 3.72 1.23 -0.72
CA GLY A 47 4.91 1.62 -1.47
C GLY A 47 4.60 2.39 -2.76
N GLY A 48 3.40 2.24 -3.31
CA GLY A 48 2.97 2.91 -4.55
C GLY A 48 2.44 4.35 -4.39
N GLN A 49 2.31 4.86 -3.17
CA GLN A 49 1.65 6.16 -2.91
C GLN A 49 2.56 7.22 -2.25
N GLY A 50 3.85 7.24 -2.64
CA GLY A 50 4.82 8.22 -2.12
C GLY A 50 5.99 8.57 -3.04
N GLY A 51 5.99 8.13 -4.30
CA GLY A 51 7.11 8.37 -5.22
C GLY A 51 6.64 8.76 -6.61
N ALA A 52 6.63 10.06 -6.91
CA ALA A 52 6.47 10.61 -8.24
C ALA A 52 7.70 10.37 -9.15
N GLN A 53 8.31 9.18 -9.11
CA GLN A 53 9.44 8.77 -9.95
C GLN A 53 9.35 7.25 -10.18
N GLY A 54 8.56 6.85 -11.19
CA GLY A 54 8.42 5.43 -11.56
C GLY A 54 7.11 5.05 -12.25
N GLY A 55 6.41 6.00 -12.86
CA GLY A 55 5.07 5.83 -13.46
C GLY A 55 4.99 4.91 -14.69
N GLN A 56 5.95 4.02 -14.93
CA GLN A 56 5.93 3.07 -16.04
C GLN A 56 5.79 1.60 -15.60
N ASP A 57 6.20 1.22 -14.39
CA ASP A 57 6.18 -0.19 -13.97
C ASP A 57 4.96 -0.57 -13.11
N LEU A 58 4.50 0.29 -12.20
CA LEU A 58 3.31 -0.01 -11.39
C LEU A 58 2.02 0.07 -12.18
N GLY A 59 1.91 1.03 -13.11
CA GLY A 59 0.76 1.11 -14.02
C GLY A 59 0.67 -0.14 -14.89
N GLY A 60 1.81 -0.60 -15.44
CA GLY A 60 1.88 -1.80 -16.27
C GLY A 60 1.57 -3.10 -15.51
N GLN A 61 2.12 -3.27 -14.30
CA GLN A 61 1.84 -4.46 -13.49
C GLN A 61 0.42 -4.47 -12.92
N ALA A 62 -0.11 -3.32 -12.48
CA ALA A 62 -1.50 -3.21 -12.06
C ALA A 62 -2.45 -3.48 -13.24
N GLN A 63 -2.16 -2.97 -14.44
CA GLN A 63 -2.93 -3.29 -15.65
C GLN A 63 -2.82 -4.76 -16.04
N GLN A 64 -1.66 -5.40 -15.87
CA GLN A 64 -1.49 -6.83 -16.16
C GLN A 64 -2.21 -7.72 -15.16
N VAL A 65 -2.18 -7.40 -13.87
CA VAL A 65 -2.92 -8.15 -12.84
C VAL A 65 -4.42 -7.94 -13.03
N LEU A 66 -4.88 -6.71 -13.24
CA LEU A 66 -6.29 -6.42 -13.55
C LEU A 66 -6.73 -7.02 -14.89
N GLY A 67 -5.87 -7.02 -15.89
CA GLY A 67 -6.12 -7.60 -17.21
C GLY A 67 -6.21 -9.13 -17.16
N ASN A 68 -5.31 -9.78 -16.42
CA ASN A 68 -5.37 -11.23 -16.20
C ASN A 68 -6.57 -11.63 -15.34
N LEU A 69 -6.90 -10.84 -14.32
CA LEU A 69 -8.07 -11.09 -13.48
C LEU A 69 -9.38 -10.87 -14.24
N GLY A 70 -9.49 -9.80 -15.03
CA GLY A 70 -10.63 -9.52 -15.90
C GLY A 70 -10.79 -10.56 -17.02
N GLY A 71 -9.67 -11.04 -17.57
CA GLY A 71 -9.65 -12.12 -18.57
C GLY A 71 -10.09 -13.47 -18.01
N MET A 72 -9.79 -13.77 -16.75
CA MET A 72 -10.26 -14.97 -16.06
C MET A 72 -11.73 -14.86 -15.64
N PHE A 73 -12.17 -13.66 -15.24
CA PHE A 73 -13.57 -13.41 -14.86
C PHE A 73 -14.52 -13.40 -16.06
N ASN A 74 -14.03 -12.97 -17.23
CA ASN A 74 -14.78 -13.03 -18.49
C ASN A 74 -14.82 -14.44 -19.12
N LYS A 75 -14.09 -15.40 -18.54
CA LYS A 75 -14.00 -16.78 -19.05
C LYS A 75 -14.62 -17.82 -18.12
N GLN A 76 -15.32 -17.39 -17.06
CA GLN A 76 -16.27 -18.20 -16.30
C GLN A 76 -17.71 -17.89 -16.73
#